data_AF-A0A2V8RB60-F1
#
_entry.id   AF-A0A2V8RB60-F1
#
_cell.length_a   1.000
_cell.length_b   1.000
_cell.length_c   1.000
_cell.angle_alpha   90.00
_cell.angle_beta   90.00
_cell.angle_gamma   90.00
#
_symmetry.space_group_name_H-M   'P 1'
#
loop_
_entity.id
_entity.type
_entity.pdbx_description
1 polymer ?
#
loop_
_entity_poly.entity_id
_entity_poly.type
_entity_poly.pdbx_seq_one_letter_code
_entity_poly.pdbx_strand_id
1 'polypeptide(L)'
;MELGGEVAPNRSYAALHLSPSNLTGTAFSDPSTAQLRPNAGFRSLLETDWKKCPDCATPNPIDNSRNFVAQQYQDFLNRDPDQSGWDFWTDQIDSNCGFDILSGCVDGKRIDVARAFFYSDEFIGLHPALSVSNRGSSDYNAAHTYNSEFVRQCYYAYLRRTCDPAVCDPDGFNYWVSKLDGRIPNNDGDYNEMIQAFITSFEYRARFGPPY
;
A
#
# COMPACT_ATOMS: atom_id res chain seq x y z
N MET A 1 50.96 4.84 -3.35
CA MET A 1 50.20 3.82 -4.08
C MET A 1 49.07 3.39 -3.17
N GLU A 2 47.94 4.08 -3.27
CA GLU A 2 46.69 3.68 -2.62
C GLU A 2 45.87 2.86 -3.61
N LEU A 3 45.40 1.70 -3.15
CA LEU A 3 44.21 1.00 -3.62
C LEU A 3 43.66 0.38 -2.32
N GLY A 4 42.64 0.96 -1.68
CA GLY A 4 41.31 1.17 -2.24
C GLY A 4 40.46 -0.01 -1.78
N GLY A 5 39.91 0.08 -0.56
CA GLY A 5 38.99 -0.92 -0.03
C GLY A 5 37.63 -0.82 -0.73
N GLU A 6 37.08 -1.95 -1.13
CA GLU A 6 35.71 -2.03 -1.62
C GLU A 6 34.89 -2.89 -0.66
N VAL A 7 34.01 -2.18 0.05
CA VAL A 7 32.98 -2.69 0.95
C VAL A 7 31.95 -3.43 0.10
N ALA A 8 31.62 -4.67 0.50
CA ALA A 8 30.54 -5.43 -0.11
C ALA A 8 29.23 -4.62 -0.12
N PRO A 9 28.58 -4.37 -1.28
CA PRO A 9 27.32 -3.66 -1.30
C PRO A 9 26.19 -4.54 -0.77
N ASN A 10 25.71 -4.14 0.42
CA ASN A 10 24.35 -4.25 0.96
C ASN A 10 23.56 -5.55 0.72
N ARG A 11 23.56 -6.38 1.78
CA ARG A 11 22.55 -7.40 2.03
C ARG A 11 21.16 -6.77 2.07
N SER A 12 20.33 -7.14 1.09
CA SER A 12 18.87 -7.20 1.08
C SER A 12 18.15 -6.81 2.38
N TYR A 13 17.73 -5.54 2.48
CA TYR A 13 16.98 -4.98 3.62
C TYR A 13 15.44 -5.14 3.51
N ALA A 14 14.88 -5.78 2.47
CA ALA A 14 13.44 -5.69 2.18
C ALA A 14 12.57 -6.81 2.79
N ALA A 15 13.14 -7.94 3.22
CA ALA A 15 12.35 -9.07 3.75
C ALA A 15 12.26 -9.11 5.29
N LEU A 16 12.94 -8.22 6.02
CA LEU A 16 12.97 -8.24 7.49
C LEU A 16 11.82 -7.46 8.17
N HIS A 17 10.87 -6.90 7.41
CA HIS A 17 9.94 -5.88 7.94
C HIS A 17 8.46 -6.28 8.09
N LEU A 18 8.07 -7.53 7.80
CA LEU A 18 6.65 -7.97 7.88
C LEU A 18 6.39 -9.12 8.87
N SER A 19 7.20 -9.26 9.93
CA SER A 19 7.03 -10.25 11.01
C SER A 19 6.85 -9.61 12.41
N PRO A 20 6.26 -10.33 13.40
CA PRO A 20 5.84 -9.76 14.70
C PRO A 20 6.95 -9.12 15.55
N SER A 21 8.22 -9.46 15.34
CA SER A 21 9.34 -8.91 16.12
C SER A 21 9.59 -7.42 15.90
N ASN A 22 8.99 -6.82 14.87
CA ASN A 22 9.07 -5.38 14.59
C ASN A 22 7.76 -4.63 14.90
N LEU A 23 6.74 -5.28 15.45
CA LEU A 23 5.49 -4.63 15.87
C LEU A 23 5.57 -3.92 17.24
N THR A 24 6.72 -3.97 17.92
CA THR A 24 6.95 -3.23 19.18
C THR A 24 7.80 -1.97 19.02
N GLY A 25 8.05 -1.53 17.78
CA GLY A 25 8.62 -0.21 17.50
C GLY A 25 7.57 0.88 17.61
N THR A 26 7.44 1.42 18.82
CA THR A 26 6.49 2.48 19.24
C THR A 26 6.03 3.45 18.14
N ALA A 27 4.82 3.25 17.63
CA ALA A 27 3.95 4.33 17.15
C ALA A 27 2.82 4.55 18.18
N PHE A 28 3.21 4.82 19.42
CA PHE A 28 2.41 5.59 20.36
C PHE A 28 3.33 6.68 20.91
N SER A 29 3.46 7.78 20.20
CA SER A 29 3.79 9.04 20.86
C SER A 29 2.46 9.67 21.29
N ASP A 30 2.21 9.55 22.59
CA ASP A 30 1.25 10.27 23.42
C ASP A 30 0.75 11.62 22.82
N PRO A 31 -0.56 11.85 22.70
CA PRO A 31 -1.14 13.10 22.20
C PRO A 31 -0.93 14.33 23.11
N SER A 32 -0.25 14.20 24.27
CA SER A 32 -0.05 15.29 25.22
C SER A 32 1.26 16.09 25.10
N THR A 33 2.11 15.83 24.10
CA THR A 33 3.34 16.63 23.86
C THR A 33 3.43 17.29 22.48
N ALA A 34 2.33 17.32 21.72
CA ALA A 34 2.20 18.28 20.62
C ALA A 34 2.23 19.70 21.22
N GLN A 35 3.42 20.29 21.32
CA GLN A 35 3.54 21.72 21.56
C GLN A 35 2.73 22.42 20.47
N LEU A 36 1.62 23.03 20.88
CA LEU A 36 0.91 24.03 20.13
C LEU A 36 1.94 25.01 19.59
N ARG A 37 2.25 24.96 18.29
CA ARG A 37 2.78 26.15 17.63
C ARG A 37 1.61 27.13 17.60
N PRO A 38 1.69 28.27 18.31
CA PRO A 38 0.62 29.25 18.27
C PRO A 38 0.40 29.66 16.81
N ASN A 39 -0.87 29.76 16.43
CA ASN A 39 -1.32 30.31 15.18
C ASN A 39 -0.81 31.76 15.10
N ALA A 40 0.35 31.97 14.48
CA ALA A 40 0.92 33.29 14.29
C ALA A 40 0.10 33.99 13.19
N GLY A 41 -0.68 34.96 13.66
CA GLY A 41 -1.64 35.76 12.91
C GLY A 41 -1.32 36.03 11.44
N PHE A 42 -2.40 35.95 10.67
CA PHE A 42 -2.55 36.53 9.35
C PHE A 42 -2.11 38.01 9.37
N ARG A 43 -0.87 38.29 8.97
CA ARG A 43 -0.40 39.65 8.65
C ARG A 43 0.53 39.61 7.44
N SER A 44 0.00 40.17 6.35
CA SER A 44 0.63 40.63 5.11
C SER A 44 2.16 40.80 5.17
N LEU A 45 2.87 40.04 4.33
CA LEU A 45 4.09 40.46 3.66
C LEU A 45 4.00 40.00 2.20
N LEU A 46 3.53 40.91 1.34
CA LEU A 46 3.96 40.95 -0.04
C LEU A 46 5.49 41.12 -0.06
N GLU A 47 6.10 40.58 -1.13
CA GLU A 47 7.51 40.73 -1.54
C GLU A 47 8.55 39.72 -1.04
N THR A 48 8.88 38.85 -2.01
CA THR A 48 10.21 38.34 -2.39
C THR A 48 10.88 37.28 -1.50
N ASP A 49 11.29 36.22 -2.20
CA ASP A 49 12.05 35.06 -1.74
C ASP A 49 11.30 34.03 -0.88
N TRP A 50 10.30 33.37 -1.47
CA TRP A 50 10.06 31.96 -1.18
C TRP A 50 11.32 31.20 -1.58
N LYS A 51 12.26 31.10 -0.66
CA LYS A 51 13.29 30.09 -0.70
C LYS A 51 12.56 28.77 -0.54
N LYS A 52 12.29 28.12 -1.68
CA LYS A 52 11.89 26.70 -1.72
C LYS A 52 12.72 25.99 -0.68
N CYS A 53 12.07 25.33 0.30
CA CYS A 53 12.80 24.54 1.30
C CYS A 53 13.80 23.66 0.54
N PRO A 54 15.13 23.77 0.79
CA PRO A 54 16.13 23.14 -0.07
C PRO A 54 16.03 21.62 -0.15
N ASP A 55 15.29 20.97 0.76
CA ASP A 55 15.08 19.52 0.78
C ASP A 55 13.64 19.16 1.23
N CYS A 56 12.61 19.85 0.73
CA CYS A 56 11.28 19.23 0.76
C CYS A 56 11.39 17.95 -0.09
N ALA A 57 11.42 16.78 0.57
CA ALA A 57 11.30 15.50 -0.10
C ALA A 57 10.19 15.62 -1.16
N THR A 58 10.54 15.38 -2.42
CA THR A 58 9.55 15.41 -3.50
C THR A 58 8.41 14.48 -3.11
N PRO A 59 7.14 14.94 -3.10
CA PRO A 59 6.02 14.08 -2.77
C PRO A 59 6.10 12.81 -3.60
N ASN A 60 5.93 11.66 -2.97
CA ASN A 60 6.01 10.39 -3.69
C ASN A 60 4.90 10.40 -4.76
N PRO A 61 5.20 10.22 -6.06
CA PRO A 61 4.20 10.36 -7.11
C PRO A 61 2.96 9.49 -6.91
N ILE A 62 3.09 8.36 -6.21
CA ILE A 62 1.97 7.46 -5.90
C ILE A 62 0.94 8.07 -4.94
N ASP A 63 1.28 9.17 -4.27
CA ASP A 63 0.37 9.93 -3.41
C ASP A 63 -0.62 10.80 -4.20
N ASN A 64 -0.48 10.90 -5.53
CA ASN A 64 -1.48 11.51 -6.37
C ASN A 64 -2.51 10.45 -6.83
N SER A 65 -3.80 10.72 -6.67
CA SER A 65 -4.88 9.77 -6.98
C SER A 65 -4.86 9.26 -8.44
N ARG A 66 -4.55 10.13 -9.42
CA ARG A 66 -4.43 9.71 -10.82
C ARG A 66 -3.29 8.72 -11.02
N ASN A 67 -2.14 9.00 -10.41
CA ASN A 67 -0.98 8.10 -10.48
C ASN A 67 -1.26 6.79 -9.76
N PHE A 68 -1.91 6.83 -8.58
CA PHE A 68 -2.31 5.65 -7.84
C PHE A 68 -3.22 4.74 -8.68
N VAL A 69 -4.26 5.30 -9.29
CA VAL A 69 -5.19 4.53 -10.15
C VAL A 69 -4.47 3.96 -11.37
N ALA A 70 -3.66 4.77 -12.07
CA ALA A 70 -2.87 4.27 -13.21
C ALA A 70 -1.96 3.11 -12.78
N GLN A 71 -1.39 3.20 -11.57
CA GLN A 71 -0.57 2.14 -11.02
C GLN A 71 -1.36 0.89 -10.65
N GLN A 72 -2.62 0.99 -10.20
CA GLN A 72 -3.47 -0.19 -9.98
C GLN A 72 -3.69 -0.96 -11.29
N TYR A 73 -4.00 -0.26 -12.40
CA TYR A 73 -4.11 -0.93 -13.71
C TYR A 73 -2.82 -1.62 -14.13
N GLN A 74 -1.66 -1.01 -13.89
CA GLN A 74 -0.37 -1.60 -14.19
C GLN A 74 0.00 -2.78 -13.28
N ASP A 75 -0.35 -2.71 -11.99
CA ASP A 75 -0.03 -3.73 -10.99
C ASP A 75 -0.91 -4.98 -11.13
N PHE A 76 -2.18 -4.82 -11.49
CA PHE A 76 -3.15 -5.92 -11.56
C PHE A 76 -3.39 -6.42 -12.98
N LEU A 77 -3.45 -5.51 -13.96
CA LEU A 77 -3.94 -5.83 -15.32
C LEU A 77 -2.85 -5.68 -16.39
N ASN A 78 -1.66 -5.20 -16.00
CA ASN A 78 -0.52 -4.96 -16.90
C ASN A 78 -0.91 -4.16 -18.16
N ARG A 79 -1.75 -3.14 -17.97
CA ARG A 79 -2.20 -2.25 -19.04
C ARG A 79 -2.41 -0.83 -18.53
N ASP A 80 -2.48 0.12 -19.46
CA ASP A 80 -2.93 1.46 -19.14
C ASP A 80 -4.45 1.50 -18.93
N PRO A 81 -4.94 2.41 -18.08
CA PRO A 81 -6.38 2.64 -17.96
C PRO A 81 -6.94 3.23 -19.25
N ASP A 82 -8.17 2.86 -19.59
CA ASP A 82 -8.96 3.68 -20.50
C ASP A 82 -9.37 4.98 -19.81
N GLN A 83 -9.60 6.04 -20.60
CA GLN A 83 -9.87 7.37 -20.05
C GLN A 83 -11.07 7.37 -19.08
N SER A 84 -12.17 6.71 -19.44
CA SER A 84 -13.37 6.62 -18.61
C SER A 84 -13.14 5.90 -17.29
N GLY A 85 -12.43 4.77 -17.30
CA GLY A 85 -12.05 4.04 -16.10
C GLY A 85 -11.09 4.83 -15.22
N TRP A 86 -10.13 5.54 -15.83
CA TRP A 86 -9.19 6.38 -15.10
C TRP A 86 -9.91 7.52 -14.37
N ASP A 87 -10.82 8.19 -15.06
CA ASP A 87 -11.64 9.28 -14.50
C ASP A 87 -12.50 8.74 -13.36
N PHE A 88 -13.25 7.67 -13.60
CA PHE A 88 -14.16 7.07 -12.62
C PHE A 88 -13.46 6.70 -11.31
N TRP A 89 -12.36 5.95 -11.38
CA TRP A 89 -11.65 5.49 -10.18
C TRP A 89 -10.89 6.62 -9.47
N THR A 90 -10.43 7.63 -10.21
CA THR A 90 -9.84 8.82 -9.59
C THR A 90 -10.90 9.59 -8.80
N ASP A 91 -12.10 9.76 -9.37
CA ASP A 91 -13.21 10.41 -8.69
C ASP A 91 -13.68 9.65 -7.46
N GLN A 92 -13.56 8.31 -7.44
CA GLN A 92 -13.85 7.51 -6.24
C GLN A 92 -12.96 7.90 -5.05
N ILE A 93 -11.74 8.38 -5.30
CA ILE A 93 -10.78 8.81 -4.29
C ILE A 93 -10.97 10.29 -3.96
N ASP A 94 -11.01 11.15 -4.99
CA ASP A 94 -10.93 12.61 -4.79
C ASP A 94 -12.27 13.24 -4.40
N SER A 95 -13.38 12.78 -4.98
CA SER A 95 -14.68 13.45 -4.82
C SER A 95 -15.48 12.93 -3.62
N ASN A 96 -15.17 11.73 -3.14
CA ASN A 96 -15.94 11.06 -2.08
C ASN A 96 -15.48 11.38 -0.65
N CYS A 97 -14.50 12.27 -0.50
CA CYS A 97 -13.97 12.65 0.82
C CYS A 97 -14.42 14.02 1.30
N GLY A 98 -15.06 14.85 0.47
CA GLY A 98 -15.52 16.19 0.89
C GLY A 98 -14.40 17.01 1.55
N PHE A 99 -14.64 17.51 2.77
CA PHE A 99 -13.63 18.22 3.58
C PHE A 99 -12.80 17.28 4.48
N ASP A 100 -13.07 15.98 4.46
CA ASP A 100 -12.53 14.98 5.38
C ASP A 100 -11.16 14.42 4.94
N ILE A 101 -10.28 15.30 4.46
CA ILE A 101 -8.93 14.94 4.00
C ILE A 101 -8.03 14.61 5.21
N LEU A 102 -8.35 15.12 6.40
CA LEU A 102 -7.53 14.97 7.62
C LEU A 102 -7.83 13.70 8.45
N SER A 103 -8.86 12.92 8.10
CA SER A 103 -9.31 11.74 8.87
C SER A 103 -8.79 10.39 8.35
N GLY A 104 -8.03 10.38 7.25
CA GLY A 104 -7.67 9.14 6.55
C GLY A 104 -8.73 8.67 5.53
N CYS A 105 -9.70 9.50 5.16
CA CYS A 105 -10.67 9.16 4.11
C CYS A 105 -10.00 8.74 2.80
N VAL A 106 -8.99 9.51 2.34
CA VAL A 106 -8.26 9.21 1.10
C VAL A 106 -7.58 7.84 1.16
N ASP A 107 -7.01 7.47 2.31
CA ASP A 107 -6.40 6.15 2.51
C ASP A 107 -7.46 5.05 2.45
N GLY A 108 -8.61 5.25 3.09
CA GLY A 108 -9.76 4.35 2.98
C GLY A 108 -10.23 4.17 1.54
N LYS A 109 -10.31 5.26 0.76
CA LYS A 109 -10.70 5.20 -0.65
C LYS A 109 -9.67 4.52 -1.54
N ARG A 110 -8.38 4.67 -1.26
CA ARG A 110 -7.33 3.90 -1.95
C ARG A 110 -7.47 2.42 -1.71
N ILE A 111 -7.78 2.02 -0.47
CA ILE A 111 -8.05 0.62 -0.12
C ILE A 111 -9.29 0.12 -0.86
N ASP A 112 -10.38 0.89 -0.89
CA ASP A 112 -11.61 0.53 -1.61
C ASP A 112 -11.36 0.34 -3.11
N VAL A 113 -10.61 1.26 -3.74
CA VAL A 113 -10.22 1.15 -5.15
C VAL A 113 -9.36 -0.08 -5.38
N ALA A 114 -8.29 -0.26 -4.61
CA ALA A 114 -7.41 -1.43 -4.69
C ALA A 114 -8.20 -2.76 -4.58
N ARG A 115 -9.12 -2.83 -3.60
CA ARG A 115 -9.99 -4.01 -3.41
C ARG A 115 -10.90 -4.24 -4.62
N ALA A 116 -11.39 -3.19 -5.27
CA ALA A 116 -12.20 -3.33 -6.48
C ALA A 116 -11.41 -3.99 -7.64
N PHE A 117 -10.11 -3.74 -7.77
CA PHE A 117 -9.27 -4.44 -8.78
C PHE A 117 -9.13 -5.92 -8.46
N PHE A 118 -8.88 -6.29 -7.20
CA PHE A 118 -8.88 -7.69 -6.76
C PHE A 118 -10.19 -8.41 -7.10
N TYR A 119 -11.31 -7.69 -7.02
CA TYR A 119 -12.66 -8.25 -7.21
C TYR A 119 -13.14 -8.17 -8.66
N SER A 120 -12.35 -7.58 -9.57
CA SER A 120 -12.74 -7.44 -10.97
C SER A 120 -12.73 -8.78 -11.69
N ASP A 121 -13.69 -9.00 -12.58
CA ASP A 121 -13.75 -10.21 -13.39
C ASP A 121 -12.49 -10.40 -14.25
N GLU A 122 -11.87 -9.30 -14.67
CA GLU A 122 -10.61 -9.32 -15.42
C GLU A 122 -9.47 -9.91 -14.59
N PHE A 123 -9.29 -9.44 -13.35
CA PHE A 123 -8.25 -9.96 -12.47
C PHE A 123 -8.56 -11.38 -11.97
N ILE A 124 -9.82 -11.69 -11.66
CA ILE A 124 -10.25 -13.04 -11.29
C ILE A 124 -10.05 -14.01 -12.48
N GLY A 125 -10.22 -13.55 -13.72
CA GLY A 125 -9.92 -14.34 -14.91
C GLY A 125 -8.44 -14.72 -15.04
N LEU A 126 -7.53 -13.86 -14.57
CA LEU A 126 -6.09 -14.14 -14.47
C LEU A 126 -5.76 -15.03 -13.26
N HIS A 127 -6.53 -14.91 -12.17
CA HIS A 127 -6.31 -15.59 -10.89
C HIS A 127 -7.58 -16.31 -10.39
N PRO A 128 -7.94 -17.49 -10.93
CA PRO A 128 -9.23 -18.14 -10.63
C PRO A 128 -9.45 -18.52 -9.15
N ALA A 129 -8.38 -18.66 -8.38
CA ALA A 129 -8.47 -18.89 -6.93
C ALA A 129 -9.10 -17.71 -6.18
N LEU A 130 -9.08 -16.50 -6.75
CA LEU A 130 -9.75 -15.29 -6.25
C LEU A 130 -11.23 -15.20 -6.63
N SER A 131 -11.83 -16.27 -7.15
CA SER A 131 -13.24 -16.29 -7.52
C SER A 131 -14.18 -16.10 -6.32
N VAL A 132 -15.37 -15.57 -6.62
CA VAL A 132 -16.43 -15.32 -5.63
C VAL A 132 -16.95 -16.58 -4.93
N SER A 133 -16.70 -17.77 -5.50
CA SER A 133 -17.04 -19.05 -4.85
C SER A 133 -16.14 -19.37 -3.67
N ASN A 134 -14.91 -18.85 -3.67
CA ASN A 134 -13.96 -19.06 -2.56
C ASN A 134 -13.98 -17.88 -1.58
N ARG A 135 -14.25 -16.67 -2.07
CA ARG A 135 -14.26 -15.44 -1.26
C ARG A 135 -15.33 -15.50 -0.16
N GLY A 136 -14.90 -15.36 1.09
CA GLY A 136 -15.80 -15.36 2.25
C GLY A 136 -16.50 -16.71 2.48
N SER A 137 -15.97 -17.79 1.89
CA SER A 137 -16.50 -19.14 2.09
C SER A 137 -16.39 -19.56 3.55
N SER A 138 -17.36 -20.33 4.03
CA SER A 138 -17.28 -21.04 5.31
C SER A 138 -16.56 -22.38 5.21
N ASP A 139 -16.31 -22.87 3.99
CA ASP A 139 -15.44 -24.01 3.75
C ASP A 139 -13.98 -23.59 3.94
N TYR A 140 -13.29 -24.23 4.89
CA TYR A 140 -11.92 -23.89 5.23
C TYR A 140 -10.96 -24.02 4.03
N ASN A 141 -11.08 -25.06 3.21
CA ASN A 141 -10.16 -25.27 2.09
C ASN A 141 -10.38 -24.22 0.99
N ALA A 142 -11.63 -23.89 0.69
CA ALA A 142 -11.97 -22.84 -0.26
C ALA A 142 -11.49 -21.46 0.24
N ALA A 143 -11.78 -21.12 1.50
CA ALA A 143 -11.35 -19.87 2.10
C ALA A 143 -9.82 -19.76 2.19
N HIS A 144 -9.13 -20.81 2.63
CA HIS A 144 -7.66 -20.86 2.64
C HIS A 144 -7.06 -20.68 1.24
N THR A 145 -7.69 -21.27 0.21
CA THR A 145 -7.28 -21.11 -1.19
C THR A 145 -7.39 -19.66 -1.63
N TYR A 146 -8.51 -19.00 -1.32
CA TYR A 146 -8.69 -17.57 -1.60
C TYR A 146 -7.67 -16.72 -0.84
N ASN A 147 -7.53 -16.92 0.46
CA ASN A 147 -6.65 -16.16 1.34
C ASN A 147 -5.19 -16.28 0.89
N SER A 148 -4.73 -17.50 0.60
CA SER A 148 -3.37 -17.75 0.13
C SER A 148 -3.08 -17.08 -1.21
N GLU A 149 -4.04 -17.12 -2.15
CA GLU A 149 -3.88 -16.44 -3.43
C GLU A 149 -3.93 -14.91 -3.27
N PHE A 150 -4.83 -14.39 -2.43
CA PHE A 150 -4.93 -12.96 -2.15
C PHE A 150 -3.61 -12.42 -1.60
N VAL A 151 -3.04 -13.13 -0.61
CA VAL A 151 -1.73 -12.79 -0.05
C VAL A 151 -0.65 -12.82 -1.13
N ARG A 152 -0.60 -13.88 -1.93
CA ARG A 152 0.37 -14.03 -3.02
C ARG A 152 0.28 -12.87 -4.01
N GLN A 153 -0.94 -12.48 -4.40
CA GLN A 153 -1.15 -11.38 -5.33
C GLN A 153 -0.79 -10.01 -4.75
N CYS A 154 -0.91 -9.78 -3.43
CA CYS A 154 -0.35 -8.58 -2.81
C CYS A 154 1.18 -8.47 -3.01
N TYR A 155 1.92 -9.58 -2.88
CA TYR A 155 3.37 -9.60 -3.13
C TYR A 155 3.72 -9.36 -4.61
N TYR A 156 2.95 -9.95 -5.53
CA TYR A 156 3.23 -9.79 -6.97
C TYR A 156 2.82 -8.43 -7.50
N ALA A 157 1.59 -7.99 -7.23
CA ALA A 157 1.06 -6.75 -7.76
C ALA A 157 1.79 -5.52 -7.17
N TYR A 158 1.88 -5.44 -5.84
CA TYR A 158 2.47 -4.27 -5.19
C TYR A 158 3.99 -4.33 -5.09
N LEU A 159 4.57 -5.48 -4.72
CA LEU A 159 6.01 -5.55 -4.49
C LEU A 159 6.80 -5.98 -5.73
N ARG A 160 6.10 -6.36 -6.82
CA ARG A 160 6.70 -6.83 -8.07
C ARG A 160 7.68 -7.99 -7.87
N ARG A 161 7.42 -8.83 -6.86
CA ARG A 161 8.24 -10.02 -6.61
C ARG A 161 8.07 -11.03 -7.74
N THR A 162 9.18 -11.61 -8.18
CA THR A 162 9.20 -12.63 -9.24
C THR A 162 9.30 -14.05 -8.69
N CYS A 163 9.62 -14.20 -7.41
CA CYS A 163 9.64 -15.49 -6.71
C CYS A 163 8.34 -15.69 -5.94
N ASP A 164 7.87 -16.95 -5.85
CA ASP A 164 6.72 -17.28 -5.02
C ASP A 164 7.02 -16.89 -3.56
N PRO A 165 6.20 -16.00 -2.94
CA PRO A 165 6.41 -15.60 -1.56
C PRO A 165 6.37 -16.79 -0.59
N ALA A 166 5.63 -17.86 -0.90
CA ALA A 166 5.66 -19.09 -0.09
C ALA A 166 7.04 -19.79 -0.10
N VAL A 167 7.91 -19.46 -1.06
CA VAL A 167 9.26 -20.00 -1.20
C VAL A 167 10.33 -19.00 -0.74
N CYS A 168 10.23 -17.74 -1.17
CA CYS A 168 11.28 -16.74 -0.92
C CYS A 168 11.04 -15.86 0.32
N ASP A 169 9.82 -15.85 0.87
CA ASP A 169 9.47 -15.16 2.12
C ASP A 169 8.39 -15.97 2.88
N PRO A 170 8.69 -17.24 3.22
CA PRO A 170 7.70 -18.13 3.83
C PRO A 170 7.18 -17.58 5.16
N ASP A 171 8.00 -16.86 5.93
CA ASP A 171 7.59 -16.29 7.21
C ASP A 171 6.55 -15.19 7.05
N GLY A 172 6.80 -14.21 6.16
CA GLY A 172 5.84 -13.14 5.87
C GLY A 172 4.57 -13.66 5.20
N PHE A 173 4.73 -14.57 4.23
CA PHE A 173 3.60 -15.21 3.56
C PHE A 173 2.71 -15.96 4.57
N ASN A 174 3.29 -16.83 5.39
CA ASN A 174 2.54 -17.62 6.37
C ASN A 174 1.90 -16.74 7.46
N TYR A 175 2.53 -15.63 7.85
CA TYR A 175 1.93 -14.67 8.79
C TYR A 175 0.62 -14.11 8.24
N TRP A 176 0.64 -13.57 7.01
CA TRP A 176 -0.55 -12.97 6.41
C TRP A 176 -1.63 -13.99 6.11
N VAL A 177 -1.26 -15.19 5.62
CA VAL A 177 -2.23 -16.28 5.42
C VAL A 177 -2.86 -16.70 6.75
N SER A 178 -2.06 -16.92 7.79
CA SER A 178 -2.57 -17.31 9.12
C SER A 178 -3.49 -16.24 9.72
N LYS A 179 -3.19 -14.96 9.47
CA LYS A 179 -4.03 -13.85 9.94
C LYS A 179 -5.41 -13.87 9.28
N LEU A 180 -5.47 -14.09 7.98
CA LEU A 180 -6.75 -14.20 7.26
C LEU A 180 -7.48 -15.49 7.63
N ASP A 181 -6.78 -16.63 7.68
CA ASP A 181 -7.41 -17.92 8.03
C ASP A 181 -7.98 -17.94 9.46
N GLY A 182 -7.31 -17.24 10.39
CA GLY A 182 -7.80 -17.06 11.76
C GLY A 182 -9.09 -16.26 11.88
N ARG A 183 -9.60 -15.71 10.78
CA ARG A 183 -10.83 -14.90 10.70
C ARG A 183 -11.90 -15.51 9.78
N ILE A 184 -11.77 -16.77 9.36
CA ILE A 184 -12.76 -17.41 8.48
C ILE A 184 -14.14 -17.53 9.19
N PRO A 185 -15.25 -17.12 8.54
CA PRO A 185 -15.31 -16.45 7.24
C PRO A 185 -14.88 -14.98 7.32
N ASN A 186 -13.97 -14.58 6.44
CA ASN A 186 -13.42 -13.23 6.39
C ASN A 186 -14.48 -12.19 6.01
N ASN A 187 -14.33 -10.99 6.55
CA ASN A 187 -15.02 -9.80 6.04
C ASN A 187 -14.06 -8.93 5.21
N ASP A 188 -14.63 -7.93 4.53
CA ASP A 188 -13.84 -6.99 3.72
C ASP A 188 -12.80 -6.20 4.54
N GLY A 189 -13.02 -6.01 5.84
CA GLY A 189 -12.10 -5.34 6.75
C GLY A 189 -10.79 -6.11 6.96
N ASP A 190 -10.83 -7.45 6.96
CA ASP A 190 -9.63 -8.29 7.11
C ASP A 190 -8.68 -8.10 5.91
N TYR A 191 -9.24 -8.05 4.70
CA TYR A 191 -8.46 -7.79 3.47
C TYR A 191 -7.99 -6.35 3.37
N ASN A 192 -8.80 -5.39 3.85
CA ASN A 192 -8.44 -3.97 3.84
C ASN A 192 -7.17 -3.68 4.64
N GLU A 193 -7.02 -4.28 5.81
CA GLU A 193 -5.83 -4.11 6.64
C GLU A 193 -4.58 -4.58 5.90
N MET A 194 -4.69 -5.71 5.19
CA MET A 194 -3.60 -6.22 4.38
C MET A 194 -3.28 -5.31 3.20
N ILE A 195 -4.28 -4.87 2.44
CA ILE A 195 -4.08 -3.92 1.33
C ILE A 195 -3.38 -2.66 1.84
N GLN A 196 -3.83 -2.10 2.95
CA GLN A 196 -3.24 -0.92 3.58
C GLN A 196 -1.76 -1.13 3.90
N ALA A 197 -1.42 -2.27 4.50
CA ALA A 197 -0.03 -2.59 4.85
C ALA A 197 0.89 -2.64 3.62
N PHE A 198 0.41 -3.15 2.48
CA PHE A 198 1.20 -3.24 1.25
C PHE A 198 1.32 -1.90 0.53
N ILE A 199 0.22 -1.16 0.33
CA ILE A 199 0.23 0.11 -0.42
C ILE A 199 0.89 1.26 0.36
N THR A 200 1.07 1.11 1.67
CA THR A 200 1.83 2.05 2.51
C THR A 200 3.22 1.53 2.88
N SER A 201 3.59 0.33 2.42
CA SER A 201 4.92 -0.23 2.70
C SER A 201 6.02 0.62 2.08
N PHE A 202 7.18 0.64 2.74
CA PHE A 202 8.39 1.25 2.21
C PHE A 202 8.75 0.66 0.83
N GLU A 203 8.66 -0.67 0.69
CA GLU A 203 9.01 -1.39 -0.54
C GLU A 203 8.13 -0.97 -1.73
N TYR A 204 6.80 -0.89 -1.54
CA TYR A 204 5.90 -0.39 -2.58
C TYR A 204 6.22 1.07 -2.96
N ARG A 205 6.36 1.94 -1.96
CA ARG A 205 6.55 3.38 -2.20
C ARG A 205 7.90 3.70 -2.83
N ALA A 206 8.94 2.95 -2.49
CA ALA A 206 10.28 3.10 -3.05
C ALA A 206 10.32 2.88 -4.59
N ARG A 207 9.29 2.24 -5.17
CA ARG A 207 9.15 2.09 -6.63
C ARG A 207 8.96 3.42 -7.36
N PHE A 208 8.47 4.46 -6.68
CA PHE A 208 8.01 5.70 -7.30
C PHE A 208 8.80 6.94 -6.91
N GLY A 209 9.56 6.87 -5.82
CA GLY A 209 10.35 7.98 -5.29
C GLY A 209 10.81 7.72 -3.86
N PRO A 210 11.44 8.71 -3.20
CA PRO A 210 11.85 8.58 -1.82
C PRO A 210 10.66 8.15 -0.94
N PRO A 211 10.79 7.04 -0.20
CA PRO A 211 9.90 6.76 0.91
C PRO A 211 10.13 7.82 2.00
N TYR A 212 9.07 8.17 2.73
CA TYR A 212 9.07 9.22 3.76
C TYR A 212 10.12 9.00 4.86
#